data_AF-A0A4S4LSM1-F1
#
_entry.id   AF-A0A4S4LSM1-F1
#
_cell.length_a   1.000
_cell.length_b   1.000
_cell.length_c   1.000
_cell.angle_alpha   90.00
_cell.angle_beta   90.00
_cell.angle_gamma   90.00
#
_symmetry.space_group_name_H-M   'P 1'
#
loop_
_entity.id
_entity.type
_entity.pdbx_description
1 polymer ?
#
loop_
_entity_poly.entity_id
_entity_poly.type
_entity_poly.pdbx_seq_one_letter_code
_entity_poly.pdbx_strand_id
1 'polypeptide(L)'
;MFCKLHAFPITPTEDTLSFFIVYMSHHIQPDSVATYLSGICNRLQPFFPHVRDVRAAPLVSRTLTGCLKLYCTPPNRKRPLSVEDLTAAAAHFPHPTFDDILFLAILYCGFFALHRLRELVLPDQVALRDWRKTIKRSSVQVYSSAVGYHLPYHKGDRFYQGSTVIIASNSESDPVPIFLAYLAARDHKF
;
A
#
# COMPACT_ATOMS: atom_id res chain seq x y z
N MET A 1 29.14 2.29 -2.88
CA MET A 1 29.57 3.63 -3.33
C MET A 1 30.05 4.47 -2.14
N PHE A 2 29.28 4.59 -1.05
CA PHE A 2 29.66 5.30 0.20
C PHE A 2 31.04 4.89 0.77
N CYS A 3 31.25 3.61 1.13
CA CYS A 3 32.53 3.20 1.75
C CYS A 3 33.74 3.47 0.86
N LYS A 4 33.62 3.28 -0.46
CA LYS A 4 34.69 3.59 -1.42
C LYS A 4 34.97 5.09 -1.50
N LEU A 5 33.92 5.92 -1.51
CA LEU A 5 34.03 7.37 -1.62
C LEU A 5 34.68 8.00 -0.37
N HIS A 6 34.45 7.42 0.81
CA HIS A 6 35.00 7.91 2.08
C HIS A 6 36.18 7.07 2.60
N ALA A 7 36.72 6.17 1.78
CA ALA A 7 37.80 5.24 2.15
C ALA A 7 37.54 4.44 3.45
N PHE A 8 36.28 4.10 3.73
CA PHE A 8 35.91 3.26 4.85
C PHE A 8 36.07 1.76 4.53
N PRO A 9 36.34 0.92 5.54
CA PRO A 9 36.28 -0.52 5.41
C PRO A 9 34.91 -1.00 4.89
N ILE A 10 34.91 -2.12 4.15
CA ILE A 10 33.67 -2.75 3.68
C ILE A 10 32.90 -3.44 4.80
N THR A 11 33.59 -3.79 5.88
CA THR A 11 32.99 -4.42 7.07
C THR A 11 32.17 -3.38 7.83
N PRO A 12 30.87 -3.61 8.04
CA PRO A 12 30.03 -2.67 8.75
C PRO A 12 30.42 -2.61 10.24
N THR A 13 30.74 -1.42 10.71
CA THR A 13 30.95 -1.07 12.12
C THR A 13 29.93 -0.02 12.56
N GLU A 14 29.81 0.19 13.88
CA GLU A 14 28.88 1.19 14.43
C GLU A 14 29.17 2.59 13.85
N ASP A 15 30.45 2.95 13.77
CA ASP A 15 30.90 4.23 13.19
C ASP A 15 30.52 4.35 11.71
N THR A 16 30.81 3.33 10.90
CA THR A 16 30.52 3.41 9.46
C THR A 16 29.02 3.55 9.18
N LEU A 17 28.16 2.86 9.95
CA LEU A 17 26.71 3.00 9.84
C LEU A 17 26.23 4.35 10.37
N SER A 18 26.81 4.85 11.46
CA SER A 18 26.54 6.17 12.02
C SER A 18 26.89 7.28 11.01
N PHE A 19 28.08 7.25 10.40
CA PHE A 19 28.48 8.21 9.37
C PHE A 19 27.62 8.12 8.12
N PHE A 20 27.24 6.91 7.71
CA PHE A 20 26.29 6.73 6.61
C PHE A 20 24.95 7.41 6.91
N ILE A 21 24.43 7.26 8.14
CA ILE A 21 23.18 7.91 8.56
C ILE A 21 23.31 9.43 8.47
N VAL A 22 24.36 10.02 9.07
CA VAL A 22 24.57 11.47 9.05
C VAL A 22 24.67 11.97 7.61
N TYR A 23 25.55 11.38 6.82
CA TYR A 23 25.77 11.76 5.43
C TYR A 23 24.47 11.69 4.61
N MET A 24 23.76 10.56 4.66
CA MET A 24 22.54 10.40 3.87
C MET A 24 21.39 11.27 4.36
N SER A 25 21.32 11.60 5.66
CA SER A 25 20.27 12.46 6.21
C SER A 25 20.38 13.91 5.72
N HIS A 26 21.53 14.34 5.20
CA HIS A 26 21.67 15.62 4.48
C HIS A 26 21.12 15.58 3.05
N HIS A 27 21.00 14.39 2.47
CA HIS A 27 20.64 14.21 1.05
C HIS A 27 19.21 13.70 0.85
N ILE A 28 18.66 12.96 1.83
CA ILE A 28 17.29 12.42 1.78
C ILE A 28 16.64 12.48 3.17
N GLN A 29 15.32 12.28 3.21
CA GLN A 29 14.57 12.23 4.47
C GLN A 29 15.11 11.14 5.42
N PRO A 30 15.31 11.44 6.71
CA PRO A 30 15.86 10.48 7.67
C PRO A 30 15.03 9.19 7.81
N ASP A 31 13.71 9.23 7.63
CA ASP A 31 12.86 8.04 7.57
C ASP A 31 13.23 7.09 6.41
N SER A 32 13.59 7.66 5.27
CA SER A 32 14.11 6.91 4.12
C SER A 32 15.49 6.32 4.44
N VAL A 33 16.35 7.06 5.16
CA VAL A 33 17.66 6.55 5.62
C VAL A 33 17.48 5.33 6.51
N ALA A 34 16.55 5.36 7.48
CA ALA A 34 16.24 4.23 8.35
C ALA A 34 15.80 2.98 7.55
N THR A 35 14.98 3.20 6.51
CA THR A 35 14.51 2.13 5.62
C THR A 35 15.65 1.56 4.79
N TYR A 36 16.51 2.41 4.20
CA TYR A 36 17.68 1.97 3.46
C TYR A 36 18.68 1.24 4.33
N LEU A 37 18.94 1.71 5.55
CA LEU A 37 19.80 1.03 6.51
C LEU A 37 19.28 -0.37 6.81
N SER A 38 17.96 -0.54 6.96
CA SER A 38 17.32 -1.85 7.12
C SER A 38 17.59 -2.76 5.92
N GLY A 39 17.41 -2.24 4.71
CA GLY A 39 17.65 -2.97 3.46
C GLY A 39 19.12 -3.36 3.27
N ILE A 40 20.05 -2.45 3.58
CA ILE A 40 21.50 -2.68 3.55
C ILE A 40 21.85 -3.82 4.52
N CYS A 41 21.42 -3.74 5.77
CA CYS A 41 21.70 -4.78 6.76
C CYS A 41 21.12 -6.14 6.34
N ASN A 42 19.92 -6.17 5.77
CA ASN A 42 19.32 -7.40 5.28
C ASN A 42 20.13 -8.04 4.13
N ARG A 43 20.66 -7.23 3.21
CA ARG A 43 21.52 -7.72 2.11
C ARG A 43 22.92 -8.11 2.56
N LEU A 44 23.45 -7.45 3.59
CA LEU A 44 24.80 -7.71 4.12
C LEU A 44 24.84 -8.91 5.06
N GLN A 45 23.72 -9.29 5.68
CA GLN A 45 23.67 -10.36 6.69
C GLN A 45 24.31 -11.70 6.25
N PRO A 46 24.16 -12.18 5.00
CA PRO A 46 24.84 -13.41 4.57
C PRO A 46 26.37 -13.35 4.61
N PHE A 47 26.95 -12.15 4.48
CA PHE A 47 28.40 -11.92 4.44
C PHE A 47 28.94 -11.42 5.79
N PHE A 48 28.11 -10.72 6.55
CA PHE A 48 28.44 -10.15 7.85
C PHE A 48 27.33 -10.52 8.86
N PRO A 49 27.42 -11.69 9.50
CA PRO A 49 26.36 -12.22 10.37
C PRO A 49 25.93 -11.26 11.50
N HIS A 50 26.89 -10.49 12.03
CA HIS A 50 26.69 -9.54 13.14
C HIS A 50 26.20 -8.15 12.71
N VAL A 51 25.95 -7.91 11.42
CA VAL A 51 25.53 -6.58 10.93
C VAL A 51 24.24 -6.08 11.60
N ARG A 52 23.36 -6.99 12.03
CA ARG A 52 22.15 -6.64 12.77
C ARG A 52 22.45 -6.16 14.18
N ASP A 53 23.44 -6.73 14.84
CA ASP A 53 23.89 -6.32 16.17
C ASP A 53 24.51 -4.92 16.09
N VAL A 54 25.37 -4.70 15.09
CA VAL A 54 25.97 -3.39 14.80
C VAL A 54 24.90 -2.33 14.49
N ARG A 55 23.87 -2.68 13.70
CA ARG A 55 22.73 -1.80 13.44
C ARG A 55 21.95 -1.46 14.72
N ALA A 56 21.77 -2.43 15.61
CA ALA A 56 21.05 -2.26 16.86
C ALA A 56 21.87 -1.53 17.93
N ALA A 57 23.17 -1.30 17.69
CA ALA A 57 24.04 -0.67 18.66
C ALA A 57 23.56 0.73 19.07
N PRO A 58 23.85 1.16 20.32
CA PRO A 58 23.39 2.44 20.84
C PRO A 58 23.84 3.64 20.00
N LEU A 59 25.05 3.61 19.45
CA LEU A 59 25.57 4.69 18.61
C LEU A 59 24.70 4.89 17.37
N VAL A 60 24.47 3.83 16.59
CA VAL A 60 23.68 3.86 15.35
C VAL A 60 22.24 4.33 15.64
N SER A 61 21.63 3.78 16.69
CA SER A 61 20.26 4.12 17.08
C SER A 61 20.11 5.58 17.53
N ARG A 62 21.07 6.08 18.31
CA ARG A 62 21.10 7.49 18.76
C ARG A 62 21.37 8.45 17.61
N THR A 63 22.29 8.13 16.71
CA THR A 63 22.56 8.94 15.52
C THR A 63 21.32 9.06 14.65
N LEU A 64 20.63 7.93 14.37
CA LEU A 64 19.39 7.96 13.61
C LEU A 64 18.31 8.81 14.27
N THR A 65 18.16 8.67 15.59
CA THR A 65 17.22 9.49 16.38
C THR A 65 17.58 10.98 16.31
N GLY A 66 18.88 11.32 16.38
CA GLY A 66 19.37 12.69 16.25
C GLY A 66 19.08 13.28 14.88
N CYS A 67 19.38 12.54 13.80
CA CYS A 67 19.09 12.96 12.43
C CYS A 67 17.59 13.11 12.17
N LEU A 68 16.75 12.21 12.71
CA LEU A 68 15.30 12.37 12.67
C LEU A 68 14.88 13.70 13.32
N LYS A 69 15.36 14.01 14.52
CA LYS A 69 15.02 15.27 15.20
C LYS A 69 15.50 16.52 14.46
N LEU A 70 16.66 16.45 13.80
CA LEU A 70 17.26 17.61 13.12
C LEU A 70 16.69 17.85 11.72
N TYR A 71 16.36 16.79 10.98
CA TYR A 71 16.08 16.87 9.54
C TYR A 71 14.70 16.34 9.14
N CYS A 72 13.88 15.81 10.06
CA CYS A 72 12.51 15.44 9.72
C CYS A 72 11.73 16.66 9.24
N THR A 73 11.09 16.50 8.08
CA THR A 73 10.08 17.44 7.62
C THR A 73 8.68 16.92 7.94
N PRO A 74 7.68 17.80 8.09
CA PRO A 74 6.30 17.38 8.23
C PRO A 74 5.89 16.47 7.07
N PRO A 75 5.09 15.41 7.32
CA PRO A 75 4.63 14.53 6.26
C PRO A 75 3.86 15.33 5.20
N ASN A 76 4.32 15.30 3.95
CA ASN A 76 3.56 15.85 2.84
C ASN A 76 2.40 14.89 2.52
N ARG A 77 1.18 15.27 2.92
CA ARG A 77 -0.04 14.49 2.67
C ARG A 77 -0.65 14.93 1.34
N LYS A 78 -0.83 13.97 0.43
CA LYS A 78 -1.69 14.19 -0.75
C LYS A 78 -3.11 14.49 -0.28
N ARG A 79 -3.84 15.32 -1.03
CA ARG A 79 -5.26 15.57 -0.80
C ARG A 79 -6.00 14.23 -0.80
N PRO A 80 -6.86 13.95 0.21
CA PRO A 80 -7.66 12.74 0.20
C PRO A 80 -8.61 12.76 -1.00
N LEU A 81 -8.89 11.56 -1.54
CA LEU A 81 -9.96 11.38 -2.52
C LEU A 81 -11.27 11.85 -1.88
N SER A 82 -12.08 12.62 -2.60
CA SER A 82 -13.38 13.10 -2.14
C SER A 82 -14.53 12.61 -3.03
N VAL A 83 -15.77 12.83 -2.58
CA VAL A 83 -16.96 12.44 -3.34
C VAL A 83 -17.04 13.19 -4.67
N GLU A 84 -16.57 14.44 -4.72
CA GLU A 84 -16.49 15.22 -5.95
C GLU A 84 -15.50 14.61 -6.97
N ASP A 85 -14.42 13.99 -6.49
CA ASP A 85 -13.48 13.30 -7.37
C ASP A 85 -14.13 12.04 -7.98
N LEU A 86 -15.01 11.35 -7.24
CA LEU A 86 -15.75 10.19 -7.73
C LEU A 86 -16.77 10.57 -8.81
N THR A 87 -17.50 11.66 -8.60
CA THR A 87 -18.49 12.14 -9.57
C THR A 87 -17.80 12.67 -10.83
N ALA A 88 -16.69 13.38 -10.69
CA ALA A 88 -15.86 13.80 -11.82
C ALA A 88 -15.31 12.62 -12.62
N ALA A 89 -14.83 11.57 -11.93
CA ALA A 89 -14.36 10.35 -12.59
C ALA A 89 -15.47 9.63 -13.36
N ALA A 90 -16.67 9.51 -12.79
CA ALA A 90 -17.81 8.90 -13.48
C ALA A 90 -18.25 9.74 -14.70
N ALA A 91 -18.27 11.06 -14.58
CA ALA A 91 -18.62 11.97 -15.67
C ALA A 91 -17.60 11.94 -16.83
N HIS A 92 -16.36 11.53 -16.57
CA HIS A 92 -15.32 11.40 -17.60
C HIS A 92 -15.62 10.28 -18.61
N PHE A 93 -16.44 9.30 -18.24
CA PHE A 93 -16.77 8.13 -19.08
C PHE A 93 -18.27 8.08 -19.41
N PRO A 94 -18.78 8.94 -20.33
CA PRO A 94 -20.20 8.95 -20.70
C PRO A 94 -20.63 7.66 -21.42
N HIS A 95 -19.69 6.99 -22.08
CA HIS A 95 -19.89 5.72 -22.78
C HIS A 95 -18.78 4.73 -22.35
N PRO A 96 -18.87 4.20 -21.13
CA PRO A 96 -17.76 3.46 -20.54
C PRO A 96 -17.59 2.10 -21.21
N THR A 97 -16.35 1.76 -21.55
CA THR A 97 -15.98 0.40 -21.95
C THR A 97 -16.02 -0.53 -20.73
N PHE A 98 -15.87 -1.84 -20.94
CA PHE A 98 -15.78 -2.79 -19.82
C PHE A 98 -14.67 -2.41 -18.82
N ASP A 99 -13.51 -1.97 -19.32
CA ASP A 99 -12.37 -1.62 -18.47
C ASP A 99 -12.63 -0.31 -17.69
N ASP A 100 -13.34 0.65 -18.29
CA ASP A 100 -13.78 1.87 -17.60
C ASP A 100 -14.80 1.56 -16.49
N ILE A 101 -15.76 0.68 -16.78
CA ILE A 101 -16.74 0.20 -15.79
C ILE A 101 -16.03 -0.51 -14.64
N LEU A 102 -15.06 -1.39 -14.95
CA LEU A 102 -14.25 -2.08 -13.95
C LEU A 102 -13.44 -1.10 -13.09
N PHE A 103 -12.83 -0.08 -13.73
CA PHE A 103 -12.10 0.97 -13.02
C PHE A 103 -13.00 1.74 -12.06
N LEU A 104 -14.18 2.19 -12.53
CA LEU A 104 -15.16 2.90 -11.70
C LEU A 104 -15.65 2.02 -10.55
N ALA A 105 -15.94 0.74 -10.80
CA ALA A 105 -16.33 -0.18 -9.76
C ALA A 105 -15.24 -0.34 -8.69
N ILE A 106 -13.97 -0.50 -9.08
CA ILE A 106 -12.83 -0.56 -8.13
C ILE A 106 -12.72 0.74 -7.33
N LEU A 107 -12.85 1.90 -8.00
CA LEU A 107 -12.73 3.21 -7.38
C LEU A 107 -13.82 3.42 -6.30
N TYR A 108 -15.08 3.16 -6.65
CA TYR A 108 -16.22 3.31 -5.74
C TYR A 108 -16.17 2.26 -4.61
N CYS A 109 -15.73 1.02 -4.89
CA CYS A 109 -15.53 -0.01 -3.85
C CYS A 109 -14.46 0.42 -2.87
N GLY A 110 -13.33 0.88 -3.41
CA GLY A 110 -12.20 1.42 -2.68
C GLY A 110 -12.64 2.49 -1.69
N PHE A 111 -13.41 3.45 -2.18
CA PHE A 111 -13.86 4.60 -1.40
C PHE A 111 -14.91 4.22 -0.35
N PHE A 112 -16.04 3.62 -0.76
CA PHE A 112 -17.18 3.42 0.14
C PHE A 112 -16.99 2.26 1.13
N ALA A 113 -16.24 1.22 0.76
CA ALA A 113 -15.93 0.12 1.66
C ALA A 113 -14.55 0.24 2.34
N LEU A 114 -13.85 1.37 2.13
CA LEU A 114 -12.53 1.66 2.69
C LEU A 114 -11.49 0.57 2.37
N HIS A 115 -11.59 0.01 1.16
CA HIS A 115 -10.71 -1.07 0.73
C HIS A 115 -9.30 -0.57 0.44
N ARG A 116 -8.34 -1.46 0.70
CA ARG A 116 -7.00 -1.31 0.15
C ARG A 116 -7.00 -1.80 -1.29
N LEU A 117 -6.23 -1.17 -2.17
CA LEU A 117 -6.14 -1.59 -3.56
C LEU A 117 -5.80 -3.08 -3.71
N ARG A 118 -4.89 -3.61 -2.87
CA ARG A 118 -4.51 -5.03 -2.85
C ARG A 118 -5.63 -6.01 -2.49
N GLU A 119 -6.75 -5.54 -1.96
CA GLU A 119 -7.94 -6.35 -1.66
C GLU A 119 -8.86 -6.46 -2.89
N LEU A 120 -8.80 -5.49 -3.79
CA LEU A 120 -9.68 -5.38 -4.97
C LEU A 120 -9.05 -5.92 -6.26
N VAL A 121 -7.71 -5.98 -6.33
CA VAL A 121 -6.99 -6.36 -7.57
C VAL A 121 -6.08 -7.57 -7.37
N LEU A 122 -5.90 -8.35 -8.44
CA LEU A 122 -4.94 -9.45 -8.48
C LEU A 122 -3.53 -8.92 -8.76
N PRO A 123 -2.48 -9.47 -8.11
CA PRO A 123 -1.10 -9.13 -8.43
C PRO A 123 -0.72 -9.50 -9.87
N ASP A 124 0.07 -8.66 -10.53
CA ASP A 124 0.62 -8.95 -11.85
C ASP A 124 1.54 -10.18 -11.82
N GLN A 125 2.35 -10.28 -10.76
CA GLN A 125 3.21 -11.43 -10.52
C GLN A 125 2.37 -12.68 -10.19
N VAL A 126 2.35 -13.64 -11.12
CA VAL A 126 1.57 -14.89 -10.99
C VAL A 126 1.91 -15.66 -9.71
N ALA A 127 3.19 -15.69 -9.32
CA ALA A 127 3.64 -16.36 -8.10
C ALA A 127 3.06 -15.76 -6.80
N LEU A 128 2.56 -14.53 -6.83
CA LEU A 128 1.93 -13.86 -5.69
C LEU A 128 0.40 -13.96 -5.69
N ARG A 129 -0.21 -14.54 -6.72
CA ARG A 129 -1.67 -14.67 -6.82
C ARG A 129 -2.15 -15.76 -5.87
N ASP A 130 -3.21 -15.45 -5.13
CA ASP A 130 -3.83 -16.37 -4.18
C ASP A 130 -5.35 -16.24 -4.28
N TRP A 131 -5.98 -17.26 -4.88
CA TRP A 131 -7.43 -17.31 -5.11
C TRP A 131 -8.25 -17.31 -3.83
N ARG A 132 -7.64 -17.67 -2.69
CA ARG A 132 -8.33 -17.63 -1.39
C ARG A 132 -8.52 -16.20 -0.91
N LYS A 133 -7.77 -15.23 -1.45
CA LYS A 133 -7.86 -13.81 -1.09
C LYS A 133 -8.73 -13.00 -2.05
N THR A 134 -9.22 -13.61 -3.12
CA THR A 134 -10.02 -12.94 -4.16
C THR A 134 -11.50 -12.91 -3.77
N ILE A 135 -12.13 -11.74 -3.86
CA ILE A 135 -13.58 -11.59 -3.72
C ILE A 135 -14.27 -12.40 -4.83
N LYS A 136 -15.16 -13.31 -4.43
CA LYS A 136 -15.83 -14.23 -5.35
C LYS A 136 -17.11 -13.59 -5.90
N ARG A 137 -17.37 -13.73 -7.21
CA ARG A 137 -18.65 -13.32 -7.81
C ARG A 137 -19.84 -13.98 -7.11
N SER A 138 -19.68 -15.23 -6.70
CA SER A 138 -20.70 -16.04 -6.03
C SER A 138 -21.03 -15.58 -4.61
N SER A 139 -20.22 -14.74 -3.98
CA SER A 139 -20.54 -14.17 -2.65
C SER A 139 -21.28 -12.85 -2.74
N VAL A 140 -21.45 -12.29 -3.95
CA VAL A 140 -22.14 -11.02 -4.16
C VAL A 140 -23.64 -11.20 -3.94
N GLN A 141 -24.21 -10.32 -3.12
CA GLN A 141 -25.63 -10.24 -2.83
C GLN A 141 -26.12 -8.83 -3.19
N VAL A 142 -27.24 -8.76 -3.91
CA VAL A 142 -27.89 -7.50 -4.27
C VAL A 142 -29.12 -7.34 -3.39
N TYR A 143 -29.21 -6.18 -2.74
CA TYR A 143 -30.34 -5.78 -1.91
C TYR A 143 -31.10 -4.65 -2.60
N SER A 144 -32.21 -4.21 -1.99
CA SER A 144 -33.03 -3.11 -2.53
C SER A 144 -32.28 -1.79 -2.66
N SER A 145 -31.37 -1.48 -1.72
CA SER A 145 -30.64 -0.21 -1.65
C SER A 145 -29.17 -0.41 -1.27
N ALA A 146 -28.63 -1.60 -1.54
CA ALA A 146 -27.25 -1.94 -1.22
C ALA A 146 -26.73 -3.09 -2.08
N VAL A 147 -25.41 -3.19 -2.16
CA VAL A 147 -24.71 -4.37 -2.68
C VAL A 147 -23.76 -4.87 -1.60
N GLY A 148 -23.73 -6.18 -1.37
CA GLY A 148 -22.82 -6.79 -0.42
C GLY A 148 -22.01 -7.92 -1.04
N TYR A 149 -20.88 -8.24 -0.43
CA TYR A 149 -20.04 -9.39 -0.79
C TYR A 149 -19.17 -9.82 0.38
N HIS A 150 -18.66 -11.05 0.30
CA HIS A 150 -17.69 -11.54 1.27
C HIS A 150 -16.26 -11.20 0.82
N LEU A 151 -15.56 -10.41 1.64
CA LEU A 151 -14.13 -10.15 1.55
C LEU A 151 -13.39 -11.25 2.32
N PRO A 152 -12.70 -12.18 1.65
CA PRO A 152 -12.13 -13.34 2.33
C PRO A 152 -10.85 -13.03 3.12
N TYR A 153 -10.21 -11.89 2.87
CA TYR A 153 -8.97 -11.52 3.55
C TYR A 153 -8.76 -10.01 3.59
N HIS A 154 -8.32 -9.50 4.73
CA HIS A 154 -7.68 -8.20 4.87
C HIS A 154 -6.50 -8.29 5.84
N LYS A 155 -5.53 -7.36 5.77
CA LYS A 155 -4.30 -7.42 6.59
C LYS A 155 -4.55 -7.46 8.10
N GLY A 156 -5.72 -6.97 8.54
CA GLY A 156 -6.12 -6.93 9.95
C GLY A 156 -6.83 -8.19 10.43
N ASP A 157 -7.16 -9.13 9.54
CA ASP A 157 -7.85 -10.36 9.88
C ASP A 157 -6.86 -11.37 10.46
N ARG A 158 -6.85 -11.47 11.79
CA ARG A 158 -5.99 -12.39 12.53
C ARG A 158 -6.43 -13.86 12.37
N PHE A 159 -7.71 -14.10 12.13
CA PHE A 159 -8.30 -15.43 12.14
C PHE A 159 -8.64 -15.96 10.74
N TYR A 160 -8.37 -15.17 9.70
CA TYR A 160 -8.64 -15.53 8.30
C TYR A 160 -10.10 -15.91 8.05
N GLN A 161 -11.03 -15.28 8.76
CA GLN A 161 -12.47 -15.51 8.64
C GLN A 161 -13.10 -14.69 7.51
N GLY A 162 -12.43 -13.62 7.09
CA GLY A 162 -12.99 -12.62 6.20
C GLY A 162 -14.09 -11.79 6.85
N SER A 163 -14.67 -10.90 6.05
CA SER A 163 -15.70 -9.95 6.46
C SER A 163 -16.78 -9.84 5.41
N THR A 164 -18.03 -9.68 5.82
CA THR A 164 -19.10 -9.28 4.90
C THR A 164 -19.07 -7.77 4.78
N VAL A 165 -18.88 -7.29 3.54
CA VAL A 165 -18.92 -5.88 3.19
C VAL A 165 -20.29 -5.58 2.63
N ILE A 166 -20.89 -4.46 3.06
CA ILE A 166 -22.16 -3.96 2.54
C ILE A 166 -21.94 -2.50 2.17
N ILE A 167 -22.20 -2.18 0.90
CA ILE A 167 -22.13 -0.83 0.34
C ILE A 167 -23.58 -0.39 0.11
N ALA A 168 -24.04 0.54 0.93
CA ALA A 168 -25.38 1.11 0.82
C ALA A 168 -25.42 2.25 -0.21
N SER A 169 -26.60 2.51 -0.75
CA SER A 169 -26.87 3.67 -1.59
C SER A 169 -26.54 4.97 -0.87
N ASN A 170 -26.01 5.94 -1.59
CA ASN A 170 -25.65 7.26 -1.06
C ASN A 170 -26.27 8.37 -1.91
N SER A 171 -26.77 9.42 -1.27
CA SER A 171 -27.45 10.54 -1.94
C SER A 171 -26.52 11.47 -2.73
N GLU A 172 -25.25 11.60 -2.35
CA GLU A 172 -24.29 12.50 -3.01
C GLU A 172 -23.62 11.85 -4.22
N SER A 173 -23.25 10.57 -4.08
CA SER A 173 -22.66 9.77 -5.16
C SER A 173 -22.99 8.31 -4.92
N ASP A 174 -24.02 7.81 -5.62
CA ASP A 174 -24.53 6.46 -5.35
C ASP A 174 -23.60 5.39 -5.94
N PRO A 175 -22.96 4.55 -5.12
CA PRO A 175 -22.13 3.45 -5.61
C PRO A 175 -22.94 2.30 -6.22
N VAL A 176 -24.21 2.14 -5.83
CA VAL A 176 -25.00 0.94 -6.18
C VAL A 176 -25.17 0.80 -7.71
N PRO A 177 -25.55 1.85 -8.48
CA PRO A 177 -25.63 1.77 -9.93
C PRO A 177 -24.31 1.40 -10.61
N ILE A 178 -23.19 1.94 -10.11
CA ILE A 178 -21.84 1.66 -10.63
C ILE A 178 -21.50 0.17 -10.44
N PHE A 179 -21.80 -0.38 -9.25
CA PHE A 179 -21.63 -1.82 -8.99
C PHE A 179 -22.50 -2.69 -9.89
N LEU A 180 -23.77 -2.36 -10.02
CA LEU A 180 -24.70 -3.13 -10.83
C LEU A 180 -24.31 -3.11 -12.32
N ALA A 181 -23.84 -1.96 -12.83
CA ALA A 181 -23.31 -1.85 -14.18
C ALA A 181 -22.10 -2.78 -14.39
N TYR A 182 -21.18 -2.84 -13.43
CA TYR A 182 -20.06 -3.77 -13.48
C TYR A 182 -20.48 -5.23 -13.45
N LEU A 183 -21.41 -5.60 -12.57
CA LEU A 183 -21.91 -6.98 -12.50
C LEU A 183 -22.54 -7.40 -13.81
N ALA A 184 -23.40 -6.55 -14.39
CA ALA A 184 -24.04 -6.83 -15.68
C ALA A 184 -23.01 -6.95 -16.81
N ALA A 185 -22.06 -6.02 -16.90
CA ALA A 185 -21.02 -6.05 -17.94
C ALA A 185 -20.09 -7.28 -17.81
N ARG A 186 -19.79 -7.68 -16.57
CA ARG A 186 -18.97 -8.87 -16.29
C ARG A 186 -19.71 -10.15 -16.65
N ASP A 187 -20.94 -10.31 -16.18
CA ASP A 187 -21.74 -11.52 -16.40
C ASP A 187 -22.12 -11.68 -17.88
N HIS A 188 -22.09 -10.60 -18.66
CA HIS A 188 -22.23 -10.67 -20.12
C HIS A 188 -20.93 -11.12 -20.82
N LYS A 189 -19.76 -10.79 -20.26
CA LYS A 189 -18.45 -11.02 -20.90
C LYS A 189 -17.86 -12.40 -20.59
N PHE A 190 -18.23 -13.03 -19.48
CA PHE A 190 -17.66 -14.29 -18.97
C PHE A 190 -18.75 -15.27 -18.54
#